data_AF-A0A1Q9BUS9-F1
#
_entry.id   AF-A0A1Q9BUS9-F1
#
_cell.length_a   1.000
_cell.length_b   1.000
_cell.length_c   1.000
_cell.angle_alpha   90.00
_cell.angle_beta   90.00
_cell.angle_gamma   90.00
#
_symmetry.space_group_name_H-M   'P 1'
#
loop_
_entity.id
_entity.type
_entity.pdbx_description
1 polymer ?
#
loop_
_entity_poly.entity_id
_entity_poly.type
_entity_poly.pdbx_seq_one_letter_code
_entity_poly.pdbx_strand_id
1 'polypeptide(L)'
;MQSDYATSPKEDSTAMKVLHGRAADLPTEDLLASLGGPLRAGLDEEVEALQRRAQIALGVGRGRLVGSCGSVLDAFAPIKHAKLENGDVLLLQIQRTQVQTSGHTFAAVLGDGSVVTWGRASVGGDSSAVQDQLKNVQQIQASYSAFAAILGDGSVVTWGNAAAGGDSSAVQDQLKNVQQIQAILLDLQRRLGPVK
;
A
#
# COMPACT_ATOMS: atom_id res chain seq x y z
N MET A 1 31.79 -19.99 -45.04
CA MET A 1 31.00 -18.75 -44.87
C MET A 1 29.91 -19.05 -43.86
N GLN A 2 30.20 -18.81 -42.57
CA GLN A 2 29.20 -18.80 -41.51
C GLN A 2 29.08 -17.35 -41.07
N SER A 3 27.95 -16.73 -41.41
CA SER A 3 27.54 -15.42 -40.91
C SER A 3 26.78 -15.67 -39.62
N ASP A 4 27.44 -15.46 -38.48
CA ASP A 4 26.79 -15.44 -37.19
C ASP A 4 25.91 -14.18 -37.12
N TYR A 5 24.59 -14.41 -37.07
CA TYR A 5 23.62 -13.38 -36.69
C TYR A 5 23.87 -13.04 -35.22
N ALA A 6 24.62 -11.98 -34.97
CA ALA A 6 24.66 -11.33 -33.68
C ALA A 6 23.29 -10.68 -33.44
N THR A 7 22.44 -11.37 -32.68
CA THR A 7 21.20 -10.79 -32.13
C THR A 7 21.61 -9.72 -31.13
N SER A 8 21.62 -8.46 -31.58
CA SER A 8 21.71 -7.28 -30.73
C SER A 8 20.60 -7.34 -29.67
N PRO A 9 20.85 -7.09 -28.37
CA PRO A 9 19.78 -7.00 -27.39
C PRO A 9 18.95 -5.75 -27.74
N LYS A 10 17.72 -5.99 -28.17
CA LYS A 10 16.75 -4.98 -28.60
C LYS A 10 16.48 -3.97 -27.49
N GLU A 11 16.21 -2.74 -27.93
CA GLU A 11 15.76 -1.56 -27.20
C GLU A 11 14.41 -1.72 -26.46
N ASP A 12 13.97 -2.96 -26.18
CA ASP A 12 12.65 -3.30 -25.64
C ASP A 12 12.63 -3.34 -24.09
N SER A 13 13.72 -2.94 -23.43
CA SER A 13 13.85 -3.03 -21.97
C SER A 13 14.49 -1.79 -21.34
N THR A 14 13.93 -1.34 -20.22
CA THR A 14 14.43 -0.24 -19.40
C THR A 14 15.13 -0.80 -18.17
N ALA A 15 16.37 -0.39 -17.91
CA ALA A 15 17.07 -0.75 -16.67
C ALA A 15 16.77 0.29 -15.60
N MET A 16 16.32 -0.17 -14.44
CA MET A 16 16.01 0.68 -13.30
C MET A 16 16.75 0.18 -12.06
N LYS A 17 16.96 1.08 -11.12
CA LYS A 17 17.54 0.75 -9.83
C LYS A 17 16.44 0.82 -8.78
N VAL A 18 16.15 -0.28 -8.10
CA VAL A 18 15.12 -0.31 -7.05
C VAL A 18 15.79 -0.35 -5.69
N LEU A 19 15.43 0.61 -4.84
CA LEU A 19 15.92 0.74 -3.47
C LEU A 19 14.79 0.50 -2.48
N HIS A 20 15.09 0.03 -1.27
CA HIS A 20 14.13 0.04 -0.17
C HIS A 20 14.34 1.28 0.71
N GLY A 21 13.28 1.99 1.10
CA GLY A 21 13.43 3.15 1.99
C GLY A 21 12.23 4.09 2.06
N ARG A 22 12.28 5.03 3.00
CA ARG A 22 11.32 6.14 3.14
C ARG A 22 11.83 7.31 2.29
N ALA A 23 10.99 7.91 1.44
CA ALA A 23 11.41 8.99 0.53
C ALA A 23 12.05 10.21 1.24
N ALA A 24 11.77 10.41 2.54
CA ALA A 24 12.33 11.49 3.36
C ALA A 24 13.75 11.23 3.90
N ASP A 25 14.26 10.00 3.79
CA ASP A 25 15.55 9.57 4.39
C ASP A 25 16.54 9.05 3.32
N LEU A 26 16.51 9.60 2.10
CA LEU A 26 17.39 9.16 1.01
C LEU A 26 18.87 9.38 1.38
N PRO A 27 19.69 8.31 1.53
CA PRO A 27 21.11 8.47 1.79
C PRO A 27 21.85 8.93 0.53
N THR A 28 23.11 9.37 0.69
CA THR A 28 23.98 9.80 -0.40
C THR A 28 24.16 8.73 -1.49
N GLU A 29 24.43 9.16 -2.73
CA GLU A 29 24.60 8.33 -3.95
C GLU A 29 25.36 7.00 -3.76
N ASP A 30 26.43 7.00 -2.94
CA ASP A 30 27.23 5.81 -2.63
C ASP A 30 26.48 4.74 -1.82
N LEU A 31 25.61 5.14 -0.89
CA LEU A 31 24.76 4.22 -0.12
C LEU A 31 23.59 3.72 -0.97
N LEU A 32 23.09 4.54 -1.90
CA LEU A 32 22.08 4.11 -2.88
C LEU A 32 22.62 2.98 -3.76
N ALA A 33 23.92 2.92 -4.05
CA ALA A 33 24.54 1.84 -4.84
C ALA A 33 24.62 0.50 -4.12
N SER A 34 24.66 0.47 -2.78
CA SER A 34 24.71 -0.79 -2.02
C SER A 34 23.32 -1.33 -1.63
N LEU A 35 22.30 -0.47 -1.61
CA LEU A 35 20.94 -0.79 -1.15
C LEU A 35 19.98 -1.32 -2.23
N GLY A 36 20.44 -1.47 -3.48
CA GLY A 36 19.59 -2.01 -4.54
C GLY A 36 20.34 -2.52 -5.76
N GLY A 37 19.80 -3.59 -6.34
CA GLY A 37 20.32 -4.20 -7.57
C GLY A 37 19.65 -3.65 -8.83
N PRO A 38 20.32 -3.71 -9.99
CA PRO A 38 19.72 -3.35 -11.26
C PRO A 38 18.60 -4.35 -11.63
N LEU A 39 17.38 -3.84 -11.81
CA LEU A 39 16.24 -4.60 -12.31
C LEU A 39 15.95 -4.14 -13.74
N ARG A 40 16.04 -5.06 -14.70
CA ARG A 40 15.60 -4.81 -16.08
C ARG A 40 14.11 -5.07 -16.18
N ALA A 41 13.38 -4.18 -16.82
CA ALA A 41 11.95 -4.31 -17.00
C ALA A 41 11.59 -4.16 -18.48
N GLY A 42 10.72 -5.03 -18.97
CA GLY A 42 10.22 -4.91 -20.35
C GLY A 42 9.27 -3.73 -20.47
N LEU A 43 9.25 -3.03 -21.61
CA LEU A 43 8.35 -1.88 -21.81
C LEU A 43 6.86 -2.25 -21.73
N ASP A 44 6.52 -3.50 -22.06
CA ASP A 44 5.18 -4.08 -21.96
C ASP A 44 4.93 -4.83 -20.64
N GLU A 45 5.93 -4.92 -19.76
CA GLU A 45 5.75 -5.51 -18.43
C GLU A 45 4.86 -4.60 -17.58
N GLU A 46 3.95 -5.19 -16.81
CA GLU A 46 3.13 -4.46 -15.84
C GLU A 46 3.97 -4.07 -14.61
N VAL A 47 3.69 -2.90 -14.05
CA VAL A 47 4.37 -2.41 -12.83
C VAL A 47 4.26 -3.42 -11.67
N GLU A 48 3.14 -4.15 -11.56
CA GLU A 48 2.97 -5.19 -10.53
C GLU A 48 3.99 -6.35 -10.66
N ALA A 49 4.35 -6.74 -11.89
CA ALA A 49 5.36 -7.77 -12.12
C ALA A 49 6.76 -7.26 -11.71
N LEU A 50 7.09 -6.02 -12.05
CA LEU A 50 8.32 -5.37 -11.60
C LEU A 50 8.36 -5.25 -10.07
N GLN A 51 7.23 -4.88 -9.45
CA GLN A 51 7.10 -4.79 -7.99
C GLN A 51 7.31 -6.15 -7.31
N ARG A 52 6.73 -7.24 -7.83
CA ARG A 52 6.98 -8.59 -7.32
C ARG A 52 8.46 -8.96 -7.40
N ARG A 53 9.12 -8.69 -8.52
CA ARG A 53 10.56 -8.97 -8.68
C ARG A 53 11.41 -8.14 -7.74
N ALA A 54 11.10 -6.87 -7.55
CA ALA A 54 11.79 -6.01 -6.60
C ALA A 54 11.67 -6.52 -5.16
N GLN A 55 10.46 -6.91 -4.72
CA GLN A 55 10.23 -7.48 -3.40
C GLN A 55 11.05 -8.75 -3.17
N ILE A 56 11.11 -9.64 -4.18
CA ILE A 56 11.90 -10.88 -4.12
C ILE A 56 13.40 -10.58 -4.06
N ALA A 57 13.89 -9.69 -4.94
CA ALA A 57 15.30 -9.34 -5.03
C ALA A 57 15.84 -8.67 -3.75
N LEU A 58 15.00 -7.89 -3.09
CA LEU A 58 15.33 -7.20 -1.84
C LEU A 58 15.01 -8.04 -0.59
N GLY A 59 14.36 -9.21 -0.74
CA GLY A 59 13.96 -10.06 0.37
C GLY A 59 12.97 -9.38 1.32
N VAL A 60 12.18 -8.43 0.84
CA VAL A 60 11.26 -7.63 1.66
C VAL A 60 9.80 -8.07 1.48
N GLY A 61 8.97 -7.69 2.46
CA GLY A 61 7.53 -7.93 2.42
C GLY A 61 6.79 -7.13 1.34
N ARG A 62 5.46 -7.29 1.30
CA ARG A 62 4.58 -6.59 0.36
C ARG A 62 4.75 -5.07 0.51
N GLY A 63 5.13 -4.40 -0.57
CA GLY A 63 5.40 -2.96 -0.62
C GLY A 63 4.92 -2.38 -1.95
N ARG A 64 5.11 -1.08 -2.17
CA ARG A 64 4.66 -0.36 -3.37
C ARG A 64 5.83 0.34 -4.04
N LEU A 65 5.90 0.28 -5.38
CA LEU A 65 6.89 1.04 -6.14
C LEU A 65 6.46 2.51 -6.30
N VAL A 66 7.41 3.40 -6.04
CA VAL A 66 7.27 4.85 -6.12
C VAL A 66 8.46 5.39 -6.93
N GLY A 67 8.21 6.32 -7.85
CA GLY A 67 9.28 7.02 -8.56
C GLY A 67 10.09 7.92 -7.62
N SER A 68 11.27 8.35 -8.05
CA SER A 68 12.17 9.24 -7.29
C SER A 68 11.50 10.57 -6.87
N CYS A 69 10.52 11.05 -7.64
CA CYS A 69 9.75 12.25 -7.32
C CYS A 69 8.57 12.01 -6.35
N GLY A 70 8.44 10.79 -5.81
CA GLY A 70 7.33 10.42 -4.92
C GLY A 70 6.04 10.05 -5.66
N SER A 71 6.03 10.03 -6.99
CA SER A 71 4.86 9.58 -7.76
C SER A 71 4.66 8.08 -7.62
N VAL A 72 3.53 7.70 -7.05
CA VAL A 72 3.11 6.29 -7.00
C VAL A 72 2.84 5.79 -8.41
N LEU A 73 3.45 4.67 -8.78
CA LEU A 73 3.21 4.03 -10.06
C LEU A 73 1.88 3.26 -10.02
N ASP A 74 1.10 3.36 -11.10
CA ASP A 74 -0.10 2.55 -11.25
C ASP A 74 0.30 1.09 -11.50
N ALA A 75 -0.09 0.20 -10.60
CA ALA A 75 0.31 -1.20 -10.62
C ALA A 75 -0.14 -1.94 -11.89
N PHE A 76 -1.26 -1.52 -12.49
CA PHE A 76 -1.85 -2.15 -13.68
C PHE A 76 -1.41 -1.48 -14.98
N ALA A 77 -0.64 -0.39 -14.91
CA ALA A 77 -0.12 0.25 -16.10
C ALA A 77 1.12 -0.51 -16.62
N PRO A 78 1.24 -0.69 -17.95
CA PRO A 78 2.50 -1.08 -18.57
C PRO A 78 3.59 -0.04 -18.26
N ILE A 79 4.83 -0.49 -18.14
CA ILE A 79 5.97 0.38 -17.80
C ILE A 79 6.15 1.53 -18.80
N LYS A 80 5.88 1.32 -20.09
CA LYS A 80 5.89 2.40 -21.10
C LYS A 80 4.92 3.55 -20.80
N HIS A 81 3.83 3.29 -20.07
CA HIS A 81 2.87 4.32 -19.64
C HIS A 81 3.20 4.91 -18.26
N ALA A 82 4.10 4.27 -17.52
CA ALA A 82 4.58 4.73 -16.22
C ALA A 82 5.58 5.90 -16.31
N LYS A 83 5.91 6.37 -17.54
CA LYS A 83 6.88 7.45 -17.83
C LYS A 83 8.26 7.21 -17.21
N LEU A 84 8.67 5.94 -17.13
CA LEU A 84 9.95 5.57 -16.55
C LEU A 84 11.02 5.46 -17.64
N GLU A 85 12.17 6.08 -17.41
CA GLU A 85 13.32 6.12 -18.30
C GLU A 85 14.46 5.20 -17.83
N ASN A 86 15.41 4.95 -18.73
CA ASN A 86 16.55 4.10 -18.43
C ASN A 86 17.49 4.80 -17.44
N GLY A 87 17.77 4.16 -16.31
CA GLY A 87 18.52 4.74 -15.20
C GLY A 87 17.65 5.30 -14.09
N ASP A 88 16.31 5.26 -14.23
CA ASP A 88 15.42 5.72 -13.16
C ASP A 88 15.62 4.93 -11.86
N VAL A 89 15.57 5.69 -10.77
CA VAL A 89 15.59 5.15 -9.42
C VAL A 89 14.16 5.04 -8.90
N LEU A 90 13.79 3.82 -8.53
CA LEU A 90 12.52 3.53 -7.90
C LEU A 90 12.72 3.23 -6.42
N LEU A 91 11.75 3.63 -5.61
CA LEU A 91 11.66 3.31 -4.20
C LEU A 91 10.58 2.26 -3.97
N LEU A 92 10.96 1.14 -3.36
CA LEU A 92 10.04 0.18 -2.79
C LEU A 92 9.68 0.63 -1.38
N GLN A 93 8.50 1.24 -1.25
CA GLN A 93 7.98 1.75 -0.01
C GLN A 93 7.12 0.71 0.68
N ILE A 94 7.44 0.41 1.94
CA ILE A 94 6.64 -0.47 2.81
C ILE A 94 5.96 0.39 3.86
N GLN A 95 4.64 0.41 3.82
CA GLN A 95 3.81 1.08 4.81
C GLN A 95 3.71 0.25 6.09
N ARG A 96 3.32 0.91 7.18
CA ARG A 96 3.08 0.25 8.45
C ARG A 96 1.88 -0.70 8.31
N THR A 97 2.13 -1.98 8.57
CA THR A 97 1.05 -2.97 8.68
C THR A 97 0.32 -2.78 10.00
N GLN A 98 -1.00 -2.95 9.97
CA GLN A 98 -1.84 -2.91 11.17
C GLN A 98 -3.03 -3.85 10.99
N VAL A 99 -3.52 -4.39 12.10
CA VAL A 99 -4.76 -5.17 12.14
C VAL A 99 -5.68 -4.58 13.19
N GLN A 100 -6.96 -4.47 12.84
CA GLN A 100 -8.02 -4.04 13.74
C GLN A 100 -9.06 -5.13 13.85
N THR A 101 -9.67 -5.22 15.03
CA THR A 101 -10.65 -6.25 15.34
C THR A 101 -11.90 -5.66 15.97
N SER A 102 -13.04 -6.27 15.65
CA SER A 102 -14.30 -5.98 16.32
C SER A 102 -15.17 -7.23 16.39
N GLY A 103 -15.34 -7.76 17.60
CA GLY A 103 -16.01 -9.04 17.81
C GLY A 103 -15.38 -10.16 16.98
N HIS A 104 -16.09 -10.62 15.94
CA HIS A 104 -15.66 -11.68 15.02
C HIS A 104 -15.27 -11.16 13.63
N THR A 105 -14.84 -9.91 13.53
CA THR A 105 -14.41 -9.28 12.28
C THR A 105 -13.04 -8.65 12.40
N PHE A 106 -12.34 -8.66 11.27
CA PHE A 106 -10.95 -8.26 11.18
C PHE A 106 -10.73 -7.46 9.90
N ALA A 107 -9.87 -6.46 9.98
CA ALA A 107 -9.38 -5.71 8.85
C ALA A 107 -7.88 -5.48 9.03
N ALA A 108 -7.09 -5.67 7.98
CA ALA A 108 -5.66 -5.41 8.00
C ALA A 108 -5.22 -4.50 6.85
N VAL A 109 -4.31 -3.57 7.16
CA VAL A 109 -3.53 -2.82 6.17
C VAL A 109 -2.24 -3.57 5.90
N LEU A 110 -1.98 -3.84 4.62
CA LEU A 110 -0.76 -4.49 4.14
C LEU A 110 0.31 -3.44 3.82
N GLY A 111 1.56 -3.86 3.65
CA GLY A 111 2.68 -2.93 3.45
C GLY A 111 2.65 -2.16 2.11
N ASP A 112 1.78 -2.51 1.17
CA ASP A 112 1.51 -1.72 -0.05
C ASP A 112 0.37 -0.69 0.14
N GLY A 113 -0.23 -0.61 1.33
CA GLY A 113 -1.38 0.22 1.66
C GLY A 113 -2.72 -0.36 1.19
N SER A 114 -2.76 -1.63 0.76
CA SER A 114 -4.02 -2.33 0.46
C SER A 114 -4.66 -2.88 1.74
N VAL A 115 -5.98 -3.09 1.68
CA VAL A 115 -6.77 -3.62 2.80
C VAL A 115 -7.29 -5.00 2.48
N VAL A 116 -7.24 -5.88 3.48
CA VAL A 116 -7.90 -7.18 3.48
C VAL A 116 -8.81 -7.28 4.70
N THR A 117 -10.04 -7.74 4.49
CA THR A 117 -11.03 -7.97 5.56
C THR A 117 -11.47 -9.43 5.61
N TRP A 118 -11.76 -9.93 6.80
CA TRP A 118 -12.29 -11.29 6.99
C TRP A 118 -13.17 -11.39 8.23
N GLY A 119 -13.93 -12.48 8.32
CA GLY A 119 -14.87 -12.73 9.40
C GLY A 119 -16.33 -12.49 8.98
N ARG A 120 -17.18 -12.08 9.91
CA ARG A 120 -18.62 -11.92 9.66
C ARG A 120 -18.92 -10.76 8.70
N ALA A 121 -19.38 -11.09 7.49
CA ALA A 121 -19.68 -10.12 6.43
C ALA A 121 -20.63 -8.99 6.85
N SER A 122 -21.71 -9.32 7.56
CA SER A 122 -22.77 -8.36 7.94
C SER A 122 -22.34 -7.28 8.94
N VAL A 123 -21.11 -7.32 9.47
CA VAL A 123 -20.58 -6.36 10.45
C VAL A 123 -19.16 -5.89 10.11
N GLY A 124 -18.84 -5.81 8.82
CA GLY A 124 -17.57 -5.23 8.33
C GLY A 124 -16.49 -6.23 7.96
N GLY A 125 -16.77 -7.54 8.04
CA GLY A 125 -15.89 -8.59 7.51
C GLY A 125 -15.83 -8.64 5.98
N ASP A 126 -16.78 -8.01 5.30
CA ASP A 126 -16.81 -7.83 3.84
C ASP A 126 -16.66 -6.34 3.52
N SER A 127 -15.59 -6.00 2.81
CA SER A 127 -15.27 -4.66 2.30
C SER A 127 -15.41 -4.55 0.78
N SER A 128 -15.95 -5.56 0.10
CA SER A 128 -16.05 -5.60 -1.37
C SER A 128 -16.74 -4.37 -1.96
N ALA A 129 -17.76 -3.84 -1.30
CA ALA A 129 -18.49 -2.64 -1.73
C ALA A 129 -17.64 -1.35 -1.75
N VAL A 130 -16.56 -1.30 -0.96
CA VAL A 130 -15.67 -0.14 -0.86
C VAL A 130 -14.23 -0.45 -1.27
N GLN A 131 -13.94 -1.66 -1.76
CA GLN A 131 -12.58 -2.13 -2.03
C GLN A 131 -11.84 -1.22 -3.02
N ASP A 132 -12.53 -0.70 -4.03
CA ASP A 132 -11.95 0.21 -5.03
C ASP A 132 -11.53 1.58 -4.46
N GLN A 133 -12.07 1.95 -3.30
CA GLN A 133 -11.75 3.18 -2.58
C GLN A 133 -10.62 2.96 -1.57
N LEU A 134 -10.39 1.74 -1.09
CA LEU A 134 -9.37 1.40 -0.08
C LEU A 134 -7.96 1.33 -0.68
N LYS A 135 -7.51 2.44 -1.26
CA LYS A 135 -6.20 2.59 -1.89
C LYS A 135 -5.32 3.50 -1.03
N ASN A 136 -4.06 3.11 -0.84
CA ASN A 136 -3.08 3.86 -0.04
C ASN A 136 -3.54 4.09 1.41
N VAL A 137 -4.16 3.09 2.05
CA VAL A 137 -4.69 3.22 3.40
C VAL A 137 -3.57 3.39 4.42
N GLN A 138 -3.63 4.46 5.21
CA GLN A 138 -2.64 4.79 6.25
C GLN A 138 -3.04 4.27 7.62
N GLN A 139 -4.35 4.31 7.92
CA GLN A 139 -4.89 3.89 9.21
C GLN A 139 -6.22 3.17 9.01
N ILE A 140 -6.47 2.11 9.78
CA ILE A 140 -7.80 1.57 10.00
C ILE A 140 -8.12 1.69 11.48
N GLN A 141 -9.38 2.00 11.79
CA GLN A 141 -9.92 1.94 13.13
C GLN A 141 -11.24 1.16 13.12
N ALA A 142 -11.38 0.21 14.04
CA ALA A 142 -12.63 -0.52 14.25
C ALA A 142 -13.51 0.17 15.29
N SER A 143 -14.83 0.15 15.07
CA SER A 143 -15.90 0.38 16.05
C SER A 143 -16.58 -0.96 16.39
N TYR A 144 -17.69 -0.97 17.13
CA TYR A 144 -18.38 -2.20 17.56
C TYR A 144 -18.84 -3.13 16.40
N SER A 145 -19.13 -2.59 15.22
CA SER A 145 -19.58 -3.38 14.05
C SER A 145 -19.32 -2.68 12.71
N ALA A 146 -18.37 -1.73 12.71
CA ALA A 146 -18.00 -0.96 11.54
C ALA A 146 -16.50 -0.63 11.60
N PHE A 147 -15.97 -0.16 10.48
CA PHE A 147 -14.58 0.26 10.34
C PHE A 147 -14.53 1.58 9.60
N ALA A 148 -13.47 2.35 9.89
CA ALA A 148 -13.11 3.55 9.15
C ALA A 148 -11.63 3.46 8.75
N ALA A 149 -11.33 3.80 7.51
CA ALA A 149 -9.99 3.88 6.96
C ALA A 149 -9.64 5.33 6.60
N ILE A 150 -8.43 5.77 6.96
CA ILE A 150 -7.83 7.00 6.44
C ILE A 150 -7.01 6.64 5.21
N LEU A 151 -7.30 7.28 4.09
CA LEU A 151 -6.57 7.09 2.83
C LEU A 151 -5.33 8.00 2.77
N GLY A 152 -4.50 7.77 1.75
CA GLY A 152 -3.24 8.49 1.55
C GLY A 152 -3.41 10.00 1.36
N ASP A 153 -4.57 10.44 0.90
CA ASP A 153 -4.95 11.84 0.69
C ASP A 153 -5.65 12.48 1.91
N GLY A 154 -5.78 11.74 3.01
CA GLY A 154 -6.47 12.17 4.23
C GLY A 154 -7.99 12.12 4.14
N SER A 155 -8.57 11.54 3.08
CA SER A 155 -10.00 11.22 3.05
C SER A 155 -10.31 9.98 3.89
N VAL A 156 -11.60 9.79 4.22
CA VAL A 156 -12.06 8.67 5.06
C VAL A 156 -13.05 7.80 4.30
N VAL A 157 -12.88 6.48 4.41
CA VAL A 157 -13.85 5.49 3.90
C VAL A 157 -14.36 4.67 5.07
N THR A 158 -15.67 4.55 5.22
CA THR A 158 -16.31 3.69 6.24
C THR A 158 -17.00 2.49 5.61
N TRP A 159 -17.07 1.38 6.35
CA TRP A 159 -17.85 0.21 5.96
C TRP A 159 -18.33 -0.58 7.18
N GLY A 160 -19.25 -1.51 6.94
CA GLY A 160 -19.89 -2.32 7.98
C GLY A 160 -21.27 -1.79 8.36
N ASN A 161 -21.68 -1.97 9.62
CA ASN A 161 -23.02 -1.61 10.08
C ASN A 161 -23.21 -0.09 10.16
N ALA A 162 -24.18 0.45 9.41
CA ALA A 162 -24.47 1.90 9.37
C ALA A 162 -24.77 2.49 10.77
N ALA A 163 -25.55 1.78 11.60
CA ALA A 163 -25.87 2.24 12.96
C ALA A 163 -24.67 2.26 13.91
N ALA A 164 -23.58 1.56 13.57
CA ALA A 164 -22.31 1.57 14.29
C ALA A 164 -21.26 2.51 13.67
N GLY A 165 -21.65 3.38 12.73
CA GLY A 165 -20.77 4.32 12.03
C GLY A 165 -20.19 3.81 10.71
N GLY A 166 -20.77 2.75 10.12
CA GLY A 166 -20.37 2.20 8.82
C GLY A 166 -20.77 3.04 7.61
N ASP A 167 -21.56 4.10 7.81
CA ASP A 167 -22.00 5.03 6.75
C ASP A 167 -21.64 6.47 7.12
N SER A 168 -20.59 7.01 6.49
CA SER A 168 -20.17 8.42 6.59
C SER A 168 -20.68 9.30 5.44
N SER A 169 -21.56 8.80 4.57
CA SER A 169 -21.95 9.51 3.33
C SER A 169 -22.47 10.93 3.58
N ALA A 170 -23.25 11.12 4.66
CA ALA A 170 -23.81 12.42 5.04
C ALA A 170 -22.76 13.48 5.41
N VAL A 171 -21.55 13.07 5.81
CA VAL A 171 -20.46 13.96 6.24
C VAL A 171 -19.20 13.79 5.39
N GLN A 172 -19.27 13.05 4.28
CA GLN A 172 -18.12 12.68 3.47
C GLN A 172 -17.30 13.90 3.02
N ASP A 173 -17.97 14.99 2.66
CA ASP A 173 -17.33 16.23 2.24
C ASP A 173 -16.56 16.97 3.33
N GLN A 174 -16.81 16.64 4.59
CA GLN A 174 -16.14 17.21 5.76
C GLN A 174 -14.94 16.36 6.21
N LEU A 175 -14.91 15.06 5.85
CA LEU A 175 -13.85 14.13 6.20
C LEU A 175 -12.66 14.24 5.24
N LYS A 176 -12.03 15.40 5.23
CA LYS A 176 -10.86 15.74 4.40
C LYS A 176 -9.68 16.12 5.29
N ASN A 177 -8.47 15.75 4.89
CA ASN A 177 -7.24 15.99 5.67
C ASN A 177 -7.25 15.37 7.07
N VAL A 178 -7.96 14.25 7.25
CA VAL A 178 -8.01 13.51 8.52
C VAL A 178 -6.68 12.81 8.75
N GLN A 179 -6.07 13.05 9.92
CA GLN A 179 -4.77 12.47 10.28
C GLN A 179 -4.88 11.29 11.25
N GLN A 180 -5.98 11.24 12.02
CA GLN A 180 -6.20 10.18 12.99
C GLN A 180 -7.70 9.96 13.20
N ILE A 181 -8.08 8.69 13.31
CA ILE A 181 -9.42 8.26 13.75
C ILE A 181 -9.26 7.42 15.00
N GLN A 182 -10.13 7.63 15.98
CA GLN A 182 -10.15 6.84 17.20
C GLN A 182 -11.60 6.43 17.49
N ALA A 183 -11.80 5.16 17.82
CA ALA A 183 -13.02 4.70 18.47
C ALA A 183 -12.73 4.51 19.95
N ILE A 184 -13.68 4.93 20.79
CA ILE A 184 -13.63 4.66 22.23
C ILE A 184 -14.28 3.29 22.42
N LEU A 185 -13.47 2.26 22.64
CA LEU A 185 -14.00 1.04 23.23
C LEU A 185 -14.23 1.36 24.71
N LEU A 186 -15.41 1.08 25.26
CA LEU A 186 -15.55 1.01 26.71
C LEU A 186 -14.60 -0.11 27.17
N ASP A 187 -13.43 0.28 27.65
CA ASP A 187 -12.45 -0.58 28.30
C ASP A 187 -13.09 -1.13 29.58
N LEU A 188 -13.86 -2.21 29.46
CA LEU A 188 -14.39 -2.94 30.62
C LEU A 188 -13.27 -3.57 31.46
N GLN A 189 -12.00 -3.50 31.03
CA GLN A 189 -10.84 -3.97 31.79
C GLN A 189 -10.08 -2.88 32.58
N ARG A 190 -10.36 -1.58 32.40
CA ARG A 190 -9.74 -0.52 33.25
C ARG A 190 -10.52 -0.22 34.53
N ARG A 191 -11.67 -0.87 34.75
CA ARG A 191 -12.58 -0.59 35.88
C ARG A 191 -12.50 -1.59 37.04
N LEU A 192 -11.60 -2.56 36.98
CA LEU A 192 -11.21 -3.34 38.16
C LEU A 192 -9.93 -2.72 38.71
N GLY A 193 -10.09 -1.76 39.62
CA GLY A 193 -9.01 -1.37 40.52
C GLY A 193 -8.56 -2.60 41.34
N PRO A 194 -7.35 -2.59 41.91
CA PRO A 194 -6.85 -3.72 42.68
C PRO A 194 -7.85 -4.02 43.81
N VAL A 195 -8.34 -5.26 43.83
CA VAL A 195 -9.08 -5.80 44.98
C VAL A 195 -8.07 -5.80 46.13
N LYS A 196 -8.33 -4.95 47.12
CA LYS A 196 -7.55 -4.92 48.37
C LYS A 196 -7.82 -6.16 49.19
#